data_AF-A0A961LHP0-F1
#
_entry.id   AF-A0A961LHP0-F1
#
_cell.length_a   1.000
_cell.length_b   1.000
_cell.length_c   1.000
_cell.angle_alpha   90.00
_cell.angle_beta   90.00
_cell.angle_gamma   90.00
#
_symmetry.space_group_name_H-M   'P 1'
#
loop_
_entity.id
_entity.type
_entity.pdbx_description
1 polymer ?
#
loop_
_entity_poly.entity_id
_entity_poly.type
_entity_poly.pdbx_seq_one_letter_code
_entity_poly.pdbx_strand_id
1 'polypeptide(L)'
;MSLLSDILATLFTRHVQSTAAGADPRSVETLIADLLSNHGEISGLTIGGQILARFAAMDDEGKVAFFTHMADKLGIDADRVRETLEAFEVDQTPANYAAFLTAAEPGRQELARRLNRVPGATPQLVAMRKDLLRLIPRDDPRARIDIDFQHLFASWFNRGFLVLRPINWESPAHILEKIIAYEAVHAIDSWDDLRRRLQPSDRRCFAFFHPAMPDEPLIFVEVALTRGIPGSVQKLLAEDRKALAAEDADTAVFYSISNCQAGLAGISFGNSLIKQVAEDLAAELPNIGTFVTL
;
A
#
# COMPACT_ATOMS: atom_id res chain seq x y z
N MET A 1 9.15 20.77 -14.63
CA MET A 1 9.35 19.79 -13.54
C MET A 1 9.17 20.52 -12.22
N SER A 2 8.30 20.00 -11.34
CA SER A 2 7.88 20.66 -10.10
C SER A 2 8.86 20.37 -8.97
N LEU A 3 9.14 21.36 -8.12
CA LEU A 3 9.93 21.23 -6.87
C LEU A 3 9.48 20.04 -5.98
N LEU A 4 8.19 19.72 -6.02
CA LEU A 4 7.62 18.56 -5.34
C LEU A 4 8.14 17.23 -5.92
N SER A 5 8.30 17.13 -7.25
CA SER A 5 8.83 15.94 -7.91
C SER A 5 10.28 15.65 -7.51
N ASP A 6 11.10 16.70 -7.39
CA ASP A 6 12.51 16.59 -7.00
C ASP A 6 12.66 16.22 -5.51
N ILE A 7 11.83 16.79 -4.64
CA ILE A 7 11.77 16.40 -3.22
C ILE A 7 11.33 14.94 -3.09
N LEU A 8 10.28 14.53 -3.83
CA LEU A 8 9.82 13.16 -3.82
C LEU A 8 10.92 12.21 -4.31
N ALA A 9 11.60 12.50 -5.42
CA ALA A 9 12.74 11.72 -5.93
C ALA A 9 13.86 11.53 -4.88
N THR A 10 14.12 12.56 -4.07
CA THR A 10 15.10 12.49 -2.97
C THR A 10 14.63 11.63 -1.79
N LEU A 11 13.32 11.50 -1.57
CA LEU A 11 12.76 10.57 -0.58
C LEU A 11 12.85 9.12 -1.07
N PHE A 12 12.73 8.86 -2.38
CA PHE A 12 12.91 7.52 -2.95
C PHE A 12 14.36 6.98 -2.78
N THR A 13 15.37 7.84 -2.64
CA THR A 13 16.78 7.42 -2.55
C THR A 13 17.30 7.20 -1.13
N ARG A 14 16.50 7.45 -0.10
CA ARG A 14 16.94 7.37 1.30
C ARG A 14 17.04 5.90 1.76
N HIS A 15 18.21 5.29 1.55
CA HIS A 15 18.53 3.96 2.06
C HIS A 15 18.57 3.96 3.60
N VAL A 16 17.72 3.12 4.20
CA VAL A 16 17.65 2.95 5.66
C VAL A 16 18.58 1.81 6.08
N GLN A 17 19.63 2.13 6.82
CA GLN A 17 20.41 1.12 7.53
C GLN A 17 19.60 0.61 8.73
N SER A 18 19.27 -0.68 8.73
CA SER A 18 18.67 -1.36 9.88
C SER A 18 19.73 -1.49 10.98
N THR A 19 19.51 -0.84 12.12
CA THR A 19 20.27 -1.13 13.33
C THR A 19 19.69 -2.38 13.96
N ALA A 20 20.45 -3.48 13.94
CA ALA A 20 20.09 -4.70 14.63
C ALA A 20 20.02 -4.41 16.15
N ALA A 21 18.81 -4.27 16.68
CA ALA A 21 18.60 -4.14 18.11
C ALA A 21 18.90 -5.49 18.78
N GLY A 22 19.70 -5.48 19.84
CA GLY A 22 20.01 -6.68 20.63
C GLY A 22 18.75 -7.37 21.16
N ALA A 23 18.87 -8.65 21.53
CA ALA A 23 17.77 -9.45 22.04
C ALA A 23 17.22 -8.87 23.35
N ASP A 24 16.04 -8.26 23.29
CA ASP A 24 15.27 -7.88 24.48
C ASP A 24 14.55 -9.12 25.02
N PRO A 25 14.62 -9.46 26.32
CA PRO A 25 13.96 -10.64 26.88
C PRO A 25 12.47 -10.43 27.19
N ARG A 26 11.96 -9.20 27.16
CA ARG A 26 10.56 -8.88 27.51
C ARG A 26 9.59 -9.47 26.49
N SER A 27 8.33 -9.69 26.87
CA SER A 27 7.28 -10.13 25.93
C SER A 27 6.88 -9.02 24.95
N VAL A 28 6.23 -9.36 23.83
CA VAL A 28 5.79 -8.34 22.84
C VAL A 28 4.73 -7.41 23.44
N GLU A 29 3.86 -7.93 24.29
CA GLU A 29 2.83 -7.16 25.02
C GLU A 29 3.49 -6.12 25.94
N THR A 30 4.59 -6.49 26.59
CA THR A 30 5.37 -5.58 27.45
C THR A 30 6.02 -4.48 26.60
N LEU A 31 6.55 -4.83 25.42
CA LEU A 31 7.11 -3.85 24.48
C LEU A 31 6.04 -2.90 23.95
N ILE A 32 4.83 -3.39 23.66
CA ILE A 32 3.69 -2.57 23.23
C ILE A 32 3.30 -1.57 24.32
N ALA A 33 3.16 -2.04 25.57
CA ALA A 33 2.83 -1.16 26.70
C ALA A 33 3.90 -0.08 26.92
N ASP A 34 5.18 -0.47 26.86
CA ASP A 34 6.30 0.46 26.92
C ASP A 34 6.22 1.46 25.76
N LEU A 35 6.08 0.99 24.51
CA LEU A 35 5.98 1.86 23.33
C LEU A 35 4.85 2.89 23.45
N LEU A 36 3.69 2.54 24.02
CA LEU A 36 2.55 3.45 24.18
C LEU A 36 2.73 4.44 25.35
N SER A 37 3.43 4.04 26.40
CA SER A 37 3.72 4.89 27.57
C SER A 37 4.95 5.79 27.41
N ASN A 38 5.86 5.44 26.49
CA ASN A 38 7.14 6.11 26.35
C ASN A 38 7.01 7.47 25.65
N HIS A 39 7.81 8.45 26.09
CA HIS A 39 7.90 9.78 25.49
C HIS A 39 9.25 10.04 24.79
N GLY A 40 10.21 9.12 24.91
CA GLY A 40 11.53 9.22 24.27
C GLY A 40 11.51 8.77 22.80
N GLU A 41 11.96 9.62 21.89
CA GLU A 41 11.95 9.36 20.45
C GLU A 41 12.88 8.19 20.06
N ILE A 42 14.12 8.18 20.53
CA ILE A 42 15.12 7.15 20.20
C ILE A 42 14.75 5.77 20.76
N SER A 43 14.28 5.72 22.00
CA SER A 43 13.81 4.48 22.63
C SER A 43 12.56 3.95 21.93
N GLY A 44 11.64 4.82 21.52
CA GLY A 44 10.45 4.46 20.77
C GLY A 44 10.76 3.79 19.43
N LEU A 45 11.74 4.31 18.67
CA LEU A 45 12.16 3.70 17.40
C LEU A 45 12.74 2.29 17.59
N THR A 46 13.55 2.10 18.64
CA THR A 46 14.17 0.79 18.94
C THR A 46 13.09 -0.23 19.33
N ILE A 47 12.19 0.14 20.24
CA ILE A 47 11.10 -0.73 20.69
C ILE A 47 10.15 -1.06 19.53
N GLY A 48 9.77 -0.07 18.72
CA GLY A 48 8.92 -0.28 17.55
C GLY A 48 9.54 -1.25 16.55
N GLY A 49 10.84 -1.11 16.26
CA GLY A 49 11.57 -2.03 15.39
C GLY A 49 11.58 -3.47 15.93
N GLN A 50 11.75 -3.65 17.24
CA GLN A 50 11.68 -4.97 17.88
C GLN A 50 10.28 -5.58 17.79
N ILE A 51 9.21 -4.80 18.00
CA ILE A 51 7.83 -5.30 17.86
C ILE A 51 7.58 -5.79 16.44
N LEU A 52 7.94 -4.98 15.44
CA LEU A 52 7.74 -5.34 14.02
C LEU A 52 8.55 -6.59 13.64
N ALA A 53 9.81 -6.66 14.02
CA ALA A 53 10.67 -7.81 13.74
C ALA A 53 10.14 -9.10 14.38
N ARG A 54 9.65 -9.02 15.62
CA ARG A 54 9.06 -10.17 16.31
C ARG A 54 7.74 -10.60 15.70
N PHE A 55 6.87 -9.66 15.35
CA PHE A 55 5.62 -9.99 14.65
C PHE A 55 5.91 -10.70 13.31
N ALA A 56 6.90 -10.22 12.55
CA ALA A 56 7.29 -10.84 11.29
C ALA A 56 7.81 -12.28 11.46
N ALA A 57 8.44 -12.59 12.60
CA ALA A 57 8.96 -13.91 12.92
C ALA A 57 7.93 -14.87 13.57
N MET A 58 6.73 -14.38 13.93
CA MET A 58 5.67 -15.23 14.48
C MET A 58 5.08 -16.15 13.42
N ASP A 59 4.68 -17.34 13.85
CA ASP A 59 3.77 -18.20 13.10
C ASP A 59 2.33 -17.68 13.17
N ASP A 60 1.42 -18.38 12.49
CA ASP A 60 0.02 -17.96 12.41
C ASP A 60 -0.67 -17.96 13.80
N GLU A 61 -0.34 -18.90 14.68
CA GLU A 61 -0.86 -18.92 16.05
C GLU A 61 -0.38 -17.70 16.86
N GLY A 62 0.92 -17.40 16.79
CA GLY A 62 1.50 -16.21 17.43
C GLY A 62 0.91 -14.90 16.89
N LYS A 63 0.67 -14.80 15.58
CA LYS A 63 0.01 -13.62 14.98
C LYS A 63 -1.44 -13.48 15.44
N VAL A 64 -2.19 -14.58 15.53
CA VAL A 64 -3.55 -14.56 16.08
C VAL A 64 -3.56 -14.12 17.55
N ALA A 65 -2.59 -14.57 18.35
CA ALA A 65 -2.43 -14.11 19.73
C ALA A 65 -2.11 -12.61 19.82
N PHE A 66 -1.24 -12.10 18.93
CA PHE A 66 -0.93 -10.68 18.82
C PHE A 66 -2.18 -9.84 18.48
N PHE A 67 -2.97 -10.25 17.50
CA PHE A 67 -4.23 -9.55 17.17
C PHE A 67 -5.26 -9.64 18.29
N THR A 68 -5.31 -10.76 19.02
CA THR A 68 -6.17 -10.89 20.20
C THR A 68 -5.77 -9.89 21.29
N HIS A 69 -4.47 -9.76 21.57
CA HIS A 69 -3.97 -8.73 22.49
C HIS A 69 -4.36 -7.31 22.05
N MET A 70 -4.19 -6.97 20.77
CA MET A 70 -4.62 -5.68 20.22
C MET A 70 -6.13 -5.44 20.37
N ALA A 71 -6.95 -6.46 20.13
CA ALA A 71 -8.40 -6.36 20.24
C ALA A 71 -8.85 -6.11 21.69
N ASP A 72 -8.23 -6.82 22.64
CA ASP A 72 -8.68 -6.89 24.03
C ASP A 72 -8.08 -5.78 24.91
N LYS A 73 -6.79 -5.43 24.70
CA LYS A 73 -6.06 -4.51 25.57
C LYS A 73 -5.92 -3.10 25.02
N LEU A 74 -6.11 -2.92 23.72
CA LEU A 74 -5.93 -1.64 23.04
C LEU A 74 -7.24 -1.11 22.42
N GLY A 75 -8.38 -1.56 22.94
CA GLY A 75 -9.70 -1.07 22.58
C GLY A 75 -10.03 0.31 23.15
N ILE A 76 -11.27 0.73 22.91
CA ILE A 76 -11.85 1.92 23.50
C ILE A 76 -12.27 1.59 24.94
N ASP A 77 -11.97 2.48 25.88
CA ASP A 77 -12.49 2.44 27.24
C ASP A 77 -13.87 3.12 27.26
N ALA A 78 -14.93 2.31 27.33
CA ALA A 78 -16.30 2.80 27.23
C ALA A 78 -16.70 3.74 28.38
N ASP A 79 -16.17 3.51 29.58
CA ASP A 79 -16.48 4.33 30.75
C ASP A 79 -15.81 5.69 30.59
N ARG A 80 -14.52 5.71 30.21
CA ARG A 80 -13.80 6.95 29.93
C ARG A 80 -14.42 7.76 28.78
N VAL A 81 -14.91 7.09 27.73
CA VAL A 81 -15.63 7.78 26.64
C VAL A 81 -16.92 8.42 27.15
N ARG A 82 -17.68 7.71 27.99
CA ARG A 82 -18.91 8.26 28.57
C ARG A 82 -18.63 9.49 29.43
N GLU A 83 -17.66 9.39 30.34
CA GLU A 83 -17.27 10.49 31.23
C GLU A 83 -16.83 11.74 30.43
N THR A 84 -16.00 11.56 29.41
CA THR A 84 -15.49 12.67 28.60
C THR A 84 -16.55 13.27 27.68
N LEU A 85 -17.50 12.46 27.20
CA LEU A 85 -18.64 12.95 26.44
C LEU A 85 -19.57 13.80 27.33
N GLU A 86 -19.91 13.31 28.53
CA GLU A 86 -20.74 14.06 29.49
C GLU A 86 -20.11 15.42 29.83
N ALA A 87 -18.80 15.45 30.05
CA ALA A 87 -18.07 16.70 30.29
C ALA A 87 -18.15 17.67 29.09
N PHE A 88 -18.05 17.15 27.86
CA PHE A 88 -18.17 17.96 26.64
C PHE A 88 -19.60 18.46 26.40
N GLU A 89 -20.62 17.68 26.74
CA GLU A 89 -22.03 18.10 26.67
C GLU A 89 -22.36 19.23 27.64
N VAL A 90 -21.78 19.18 28.86
CA VAL A 90 -21.94 20.24 29.86
C VAL A 90 -21.22 21.52 29.43
N ASP A 91 -20.00 21.40 28.90
CA ASP A 91 -19.18 22.55 28.51
C ASP A 91 -18.34 22.26 27.25
N GLN A 92 -18.71 22.88 26.13
CA GLN A 92 -18.14 22.61 24.80
C GLN A 92 -16.80 23.33 24.55
N THR A 93 -15.90 23.31 25.53
CA THR A 93 -14.56 23.89 25.38
C THR A 93 -13.67 23.05 24.45
N PRO A 94 -12.64 23.67 23.83
CA PRO A 94 -11.63 22.91 23.08
C PRO A 94 -10.96 21.80 23.91
N ALA A 95 -10.79 22.00 25.22
CA ALA A 95 -10.19 21.01 26.11
C ALA A 95 -11.09 19.77 26.28
N ASN A 96 -12.38 19.96 26.52
CA ASN A 96 -13.32 18.85 26.65
C ASN A 96 -13.52 18.11 25.31
N TYR A 97 -13.55 18.85 24.20
CA TYR A 97 -13.57 18.23 22.87
C TYR A 97 -12.33 17.35 22.61
N ALA A 98 -11.14 17.85 22.93
CA ALA A 98 -9.90 17.08 22.78
C ALA A 98 -9.85 15.86 23.71
N ALA A 99 -10.34 15.98 24.95
CA ALA A 99 -10.44 14.87 25.89
C ALA A 99 -11.38 13.77 25.37
N PHE A 100 -12.54 14.15 24.83
CA PHE A 100 -13.49 13.22 24.21
C PHE A 100 -12.87 12.52 22.99
N LEU A 101 -12.26 13.26 22.06
CA LEU A 101 -11.58 12.66 20.91
C LEU A 101 -10.47 11.68 21.35
N THR A 102 -9.69 12.04 22.36
CA THR A 102 -8.61 11.19 22.88
C THR A 102 -9.17 9.90 23.51
N ALA A 103 -10.29 9.98 24.24
CA ALA A 103 -10.91 8.81 24.84
C ALA A 103 -11.57 7.89 23.80
N ALA A 104 -12.13 8.47 22.73
CA ALA A 104 -12.81 7.73 21.66
C ALA A 104 -11.86 7.04 20.67
N GLU A 105 -10.55 7.33 20.75
CA GLU A 105 -9.56 6.70 19.88
C GLU A 105 -8.98 5.42 20.54
N PRO A 106 -9.04 4.26 19.88
CA PRO A 106 -8.46 3.04 20.42
C PRO A 106 -6.93 3.12 20.42
N GLY A 107 -6.30 2.57 21.46
CA GLY A 107 -4.84 2.50 21.58
C GLY A 107 -4.15 1.78 20.41
N ARG A 108 -4.89 0.97 19.64
CA ARG A 108 -4.40 0.34 18.39
C ARG A 108 -3.98 1.36 17.32
N GLN A 109 -4.71 2.48 17.19
CA GLN A 109 -4.36 3.50 16.21
C GLN A 109 -3.05 4.20 16.59
N GLU A 110 -2.90 4.52 17.87
CA GLU A 110 -1.66 5.10 18.38
C GLU A 110 -0.48 4.13 18.28
N LEU A 111 -0.70 2.84 18.56
CA LEU A 111 0.31 1.80 18.34
C LEU A 111 0.78 1.80 16.87
N ALA A 112 -0.15 1.72 15.93
CA ALA A 112 0.19 1.71 14.51
C ALA A 112 0.93 3.00 14.07
N ARG A 113 0.52 4.18 14.56
CA ARG A 113 1.24 5.44 14.29
C ARG A 113 2.66 5.43 14.85
N ARG A 114 2.87 4.92 16.07
CA ARG A 114 4.21 4.82 16.68
C ARG A 114 5.09 3.82 15.95
N LEU A 115 4.54 2.66 15.57
CA LEU A 115 5.26 1.69 14.74
C LEU A 115 5.66 2.30 13.39
N ASN A 116 4.78 3.11 12.78
CA ASN A 116 5.07 3.75 11.50
C ASN A 116 6.16 4.83 11.56
N ARG A 117 6.62 5.24 12.77
CA ARG A 117 7.79 6.11 12.92
C ARG A 117 9.10 5.37 12.64
N VAL A 118 9.09 4.04 12.76
CA VAL A 118 10.26 3.22 12.47
C VAL A 118 10.56 3.31 10.97
N PRO A 119 11.79 3.67 10.57
CA PRO A 119 12.16 3.73 9.17
C PRO A 119 11.87 2.41 8.44
N GLY A 120 11.14 2.48 7.32
CA GLY A 120 10.75 1.29 6.55
C GLY A 120 9.62 0.45 7.17
N ALA A 121 8.86 0.99 8.13
CA ALA A 121 7.75 0.26 8.75
C ALA A 121 6.47 0.20 7.92
N THR A 122 6.21 1.15 7.01
CA THR A 122 4.97 1.17 6.23
C THR A 122 4.71 -0.17 5.51
N PRO A 123 5.68 -0.76 4.76
CA PRO A 123 5.49 -2.08 4.16
C PRO A 123 5.22 -3.19 5.19
N GLN A 124 5.82 -3.11 6.38
CA GLN A 124 5.64 -4.10 7.44
C GLN A 124 4.24 -4.01 8.05
N LEU A 125 3.68 -2.80 8.20
CA LEU A 125 2.30 -2.60 8.63
C LEU A 125 1.29 -3.06 7.57
N VAL A 126 1.60 -2.83 6.29
CA VAL A 126 0.79 -3.36 5.18
C VAL A 126 0.81 -4.90 5.20
N ALA A 127 1.96 -5.53 5.43
CA ALA A 127 2.06 -6.97 5.60
C ALA A 127 1.32 -7.47 6.86
N MET A 128 1.40 -6.75 7.97
CA MET A 128 0.64 -7.05 9.20
C MET A 128 -0.87 -7.03 8.94
N ARG A 129 -1.38 -6.04 8.20
CA ARG A 129 -2.80 -6.00 7.83
C ARG A 129 -3.16 -7.12 6.85
N LYS A 130 -2.27 -7.47 5.90
CA LYS A 130 -2.46 -8.65 5.03
C LYS A 130 -2.65 -9.92 5.86
N ASP A 131 -1.83 -10.12 6.89
CA ASP A 131 -1.97 -11.26 7.81
C ASP A 131 -3.27 -11.19 8.63
N LEU A 132 -3.67 -10.01 9.10
CA LEU A 132 -4.96 -9.82 9.77
C LEU A 132 -6.12 -10.28 8.89
N LEU A 133 -6.16 -9.81 7.64
CA LEU A 133 -7.22 -10.15 6.67
C LEU A 133 -7.25 -11.64 6.31
N ARG A 134 -6.10 -12.32 6.38
CA ARG A 134 -5.97 -13.75 6.11
C ARG A 134 -6.37 -14.62 7.31
N LEU A 135 -5.99 -14.19 8.51
CA LEU A 135 -6.08 -15.01 9.73
C LEU A 135 -7.37 -14.78 10.53
N ILE A 136 -7.95 -13.59 10.45
CA ILE A 136 -9.12 -13.20 11.24
C ILE A 136 -10.35 -13.10 10.33
N PRO A 137 -11.36 -13.99 10.49
CA PRO A 137 -12.61 -13.94 9.73
C PRO A 137 -13.35 -12.61 9.91
N ARG A 138 -14.11 -12.18 8.91
CA ARG A 138 -14.81 -10.88 8.93
C ARG A 138 -15.91 -10.78 9.99
N ASP A 139 -16.49 -11.90 10.39
CA ASP A 139 -17.52 -12.00 11.43
C ASP A 139 -16.92 -12.10 12.85
N ASP A 140 -15.60 -12.26 12.97
CA ASP A 140 -14.90 -12.24 14.26
C ASP A 140 -14.85 -10.80 14.81
N PRO A 141 -15.17 -10.56 16.10
CA PRO A 141 -15.08 -9.22 16.71
C PRO A 141 -13.70 -8.57 16.61
N ARG A 142 -12.62 -9.36 16.51
CA ARG A 142 -11.24 -8.86 16.32
C ARG A 142 -11.05 -8.23 14.94
N ALA A 143 -11.89 -8.53 13.95
CA ALA A 143 -11.84 -7.90 12.63
C ALA A 143 -12.03 -6.38 12.68
N ARG A 144 -12.55 -5.81 13.78
CA ARG A 144 -12.60 -4.35 14.00
C ARG A 144 -11.23 -3.67 13.93
N ILE A 145 -10.13 -4.40 14.16
CA ILE A 145 -8.76 -3.90 13.98
C ILE A 145 -8.55 -3.41 12.54
N ASP A 146 -9.20 -4.04 11.56
CA ASP A 146 -9.09 -3.65 10.15
C ASP A 146 -9.67 -2.24 9.91
N ILE A 147 -10.68 -1.82 10.67
CA ILE A 147 -11.25 -0.46 10.58
C ILE A 147 -10.20 0.58 10.94
N ASP A 148 -9.43 0.33 12.01
CA ASP A 148 -8.35 1.20 12.46
C ASP A 148 -7.23 1.26 11.40
N PHE A 149 -6.86 0.13 10.80
CA PHE A 149 -5.90 0.11 9.70
C PHE A 149 -6.40 0.85 8.45
N GLN A 150 -7.67 0.66 8.07
CA GLN A 150 -8.26 1.36 6.93
C GLN A 150 -8.25 2.86 7.14
N HIS A 151 -8.60 3.33 8.34
CA HIS A 151 -8.56 4.75 8.70
C HIS A 151 -7.15 5.32 8.53
N LEU A 152 -6.14 4.68 9.12
CA LEU A 152 -4.76 5.13 9.05
C LEU A 152 -4.21 5.07 7.62
N PHE A 153 -4.43 3.96 6.90
CA PHE A 153 -3.91 3.79 5.54
C PHE A 153 -4.59 4.74 4.56
N ALA A 154 -5.87 5.07 4.71
CA ALA A 154 -6.51 6.08 3.89
C ALA A 154 -5.83 7.46 4.04
N SER A 155 -5.33 7.78 5.24
CA SER A 155 -4.57 9.01 5.47
C SER A 155 -3.12 8.92 4.98
N TRP A 156 -2.45 7.79 5.17
CA TRP A 156 -1.03 7.64 4.83
C TRP A 156 -0.80 7.47 3.33
N PHE A 157 -1.70 6.76 2.64
CA PHE A 157 -1.67 6.53 1.20
C PHE A 157 -2.52 7.55 0.46
N ASN A 158 -2.28 8.83 0.73
CA ASN A 158 -3.01 9.91 0.09
C ASN A 158 -2.70 9.91 -1.42
N ARG A 159 -3.75 9.89 -2.23
CA ARG A 159 -3.68 9.96 -3.70
C ARG A 159 -2.76 11.07 -4.21
N GLY A 160 -2.73 12.23 -3.56
CA GLY A 160 -1.92 13.38 -3.98
C GLY A 160 -0.41 13.10 -4.04
N PHE A 161 0.06 12.02 -3.41
CA PHE A 161 1.45 11.57 -3.44
C PHE A 161 1.68 10.35 -4.33
N LEU A 162 0.64 9.81 -4.98
CA LEU A 162 0.85 8.74 -5.95
C LEU A 162 1.57 9.29 -7.18
N VAL A 163 2.64 8.61 -7.56
CA VAL A 163 3.44 8.92 -8.73
C VAL A 163 3.24 7.82 -9.75
N LEU A 164 2.70 8.19 -10.91
CA LEU A 164 2.66 7.31 -12.08
C LEU A 164 4.04 7.24 -12.71
N ARG A 165 4.53 6.03 -12.97
CA ARG A 165 5.80 5.80 -13.67
C ARG A 165 5.60 4.80 -14.82
N PRO A 166 6.20 5.04 -16.00
CA PRO A 166 6.26 4.01 -17.02
C PRO A 166 7.14 2.85 -16.53
N ILE A 167 6.71 1.62 -16.79
CA ILE A 167 7.46 0.39 -16.57
C ILE A 167 7.81 -0.20 -17.93
N ASN A 168 9.10 -0.44 -18.14
CA ASN A 168 9.65 -0.95 -19.40
C ASN A 168 10.82 -1.90 -19.11
N TRP A 169 11.43 -2.44 -20.16
CA TRP A 169 12.53 -3.40 -20.02
C TRP A 169 13.82 -2.81 -19.42
N GLU A 170 13.94 -1.48 -19.35
CA GLU A 170 15.07 -0.78 -18.71
C GLU A 170 14.82 -0.52 -17.20
N SER A 171 13.61 -0.81 -16.71
CA SER A 171 13.25 -0.64 -15.31
C SER A 171 14.07 -1.56 -14.41
N PRO A 172 14.33 -1.16 -13.15
CA PRO A 172 15.14 -1.98 -12.24
C PRO A 172 14.59 -3.40 -12.07
N ALA A 173 15.48 -4.40 -12.11
CA ALA A 173 15.09 -5.81 -12.06
C ALA A 173 14.22 -6.16 -10.84
N HIS A 174 14.52 -5.59 -9.67
CA HIS A 174 13.73 -5.82 -8.45
C HIS A 174 12.29 -5.29 -8.52
N ILE A 175 12.00 -4.30 -9.39
CA ILE A 175 10.63 -3.85 -9.68
C ILE A 175 9.96 -4.81 -10.65
N LEU A 176 10.69 -5.25 -11.69
CA LEU A 176 10.19 -6.20 -12.68
C LEU A 176 9.81 -7.56 -12.05
N GLU A 177 10.62 -8.05 -11.10
CA GLU A 177 10.31 -9.24 -10.30
C GLU A 177 8.98 -9.10 -9.54
N LYS A 178 8.70 -7.90 -9.02
CA LYS A 178 7.44 -7.61 -8.33
C LYS A 178 6.26 -7.59 -9.29
N ILE A 179 6.42 -7.05 -10.50
CA ILE A 179 5.36 -7.11 -11.53
C ILE A 179 5.00 -8.56 -11.85
N ILE A 180 6.01 -9.43 -12.02
CA ILE A 180 5.80 -10.88 -12.20
C ILE A 180 5.01 -11.46 -11.01
N ALA A 181 5.44 -11.16 -9.79
CA ALA A 181 4.84 -11.70 -8.57
C ALA A 181 3.41 -11.19 -8.29
N TYR A 182 3.06 -10.00 -8.78
CA TYR A 182 1.81 -9.32 -8.45
C TYR A 182 0.76 -9.37 -9.57
N GLU A 183 1.08 -9.95 -10.73
CA GLU A 183 0.13 -10.07 -11.82
C GLU A 183 -1.02 -11.03 -11.46
N ALA A 184 -2.22 -10.46 -11.34
CA ALA A 184 -3.39 -11.14 -10.79
C ALA A 184 -4.43 -11.53 -11.85
N VAL A 185 -4.35 -10.98 -13.07
CA VAL A 185 -5.32 -11.21 -14.15
C VAL A 185 -4.79 -12.27 -15.12
N HIS A 186 -3.52 -12.16 -15.53
CA HIS A 186 -2.86 -13.00 -16.51
C HIS A 186 -1.45 -13.35 -16.07
N ALA A 187 -1.33 -14.46 -15.32
CA ALA A 187 -0.05 -14.94 -14.77
C ALA A 187 1.13 -14.76 -15.73
N ILE A 188 2.24 -14.24 -15.22
CA ILE A 188 3.49 -14.08 -15.95
C ILE A 188 4.42 -15.20 -15.47
N ASP A 189 4.57 -16.23 -16.29
CA ASP A 189 5.26 -17.45 -15.85
C ASP A 189 6.79 -17.36 -15.97
N SER A 190 7.31 -16.35 -16.66
CA SER A 190 8.76 -16.20 -16.91
C SER A 190 9.18 -14.77 -17.24
N TRP A 191 10.50 -14.52 -17.16
CA TRP A 191 11.13 -13.30 -17.63
C TRP A 191 10.92 -13.04 -19.12
N ASP A 192 10.89 -14.10 -19.94
CA ASP A 192 10.61 -13.98 -21.37
C ASP A 192 9.15 -13.57 -21.60
N ASP A 193 8.21 -14.06 -20.79
CA ASP A 193 6.82 -13.62 -20.85
C ASP A 193 6.68 -12.14 -20.46
N LEU A 194 7.31 -11.72 -19.36
CA LEU A 194 7.37 -10.31 -18.98
C LEU A 194 7.96 -9.45 -20.11
N ARG A 195 9.06 -9.90 -20.71
CA ARG A 195 9.73 -9.19 -21.80
C ARG A 195 8.80 -8.97 -22.98
N ARG A 196 7.97 -9.95 -23.36
CA ARG A 196 6.98 -9.81 -24.44
C ARG A 196 5.89 -8.79 -24.13
N ARG A 197 5.61 -8.53 -22.85
CA ARG A 197 4.63 -7.54 -22.40
C ARG A 197 5.22 -6.15 -22.21
N LEU A 198 6.54 -6.00 -22.13
CA LEU A 198 7.20 -4.71 -21.86
C LEU A 198 8.10 -4.19 -22.98
N GLN A 199 8.73 -5.07 -23.78
CA GLN A 199 9.70 -4.67 -24.80
C GLN A 199 9.08 -4.20 -26.12
N PRO A 200 8.02 -4.83 -26.66
CA PRO A 200 7.44 -4.39 -27.93
C PRO A 200 6.90 -2.96 -27.87
N SER A 201 7.07 -2.20 -28.96
CA SER A 201 6.61 -0.81 -29.05
C SER A 201 5.09 -0.65 -28.98
N ASP A 202 4.33 -1.70 -29.26
CA ASP A 202 2.87 -1.74 -29.12
C ASP A 202 2.42 -2.21 -27.72
N ARG A 203 3.34 -2.23 -26.75
CA ARG A 203 3.02 -2.47 -25.35
C ARG A 203 3.45 -1.28 -24.50
N ARG A 204 2.63 -0.98 -23.50
CA ARG A 204 2.90 0.02 -22.48
C ARG A 204 2.51 -0.58 -21.14
N CYS A 205 3.33 -0.34 -20.13
CA CYS A 205 3.00 -0.69 -18.76
C CYS A 205 3.27 0.53 -17.89
N PHE A 206 2.41 0.75 -16.92
CA PHE A 206 2.55 1.85 -15.97
C PHE A 206 2.33 1.32 -14.56
N ALA A 207 3.00 1.90 -13.58
CA ALA A 207 2.76 1.58 -12.17
C ALA A 207 2.67 2.85 -11.33
N PHE A 208 1.77 2.81 -10.34
CA PHE A 208 1.61 3.83 -9.32
C PHE A 208 2.46 3.48 -8.10
N PHE A 209 3.32 4.41 -7.72
CA PHE A 209 4.18 4.31 -6.54
C PHE A 209 3.76 5.33 -5.50
N HIS A 210 3.98 4.99 -4.23
CA HIS A 210 3.79 5.93 -3.12
C HIS A 210 5.13 6.15 -2.41
N PRO A 211 5.49 7.38 -1.99
CA PRO A 211 6.76 7.67 -1.32
C PRO A 211 6.99 6.86 -0.04
N ALA A 212 5.91 6.44 0.62
CA ALA A 212 6.01 5.59 1.82
C ALA A 212 6.40 4.12 1.51
N MET A 213 6.31 3.70 0.25
CA MET A 213 6.70 2.37 -0.25
C MET A 213 7.38 2.53 -1.62
N PRO A 214 8.58 3.13 -1.66
CA PRO A 214 9.17 3.69 -2.87
C PRO A 214 9.46 2.66 -3.98
N ASP A 215 9.80 1.44 -3.58
CA ASP A 215 10.15 0.34 -4.47
C ASP A 215 9.02 -0.69 -4.62
N GLU A 216 7.81 -0.36 -4.16
CA GLU A 216 6.64 -1.22 -4.29
C GLU A 216 5.64 -0.60 -5.27
N PRO A 217 5.40 -1.23 -6.44
CA PRO A 217 4.25 -0.87 -7.22
C PRO A 217 3.00 -1.16 -6.38
N LEU A 218 2.11 -0.17 -6.25
CA LEU A 218 0.85 -0.35 -5.54
C LEU A 218 -0.24 -0.83 -6.48
N ILE A 219 -0.26 -0.25 -7.67
CA ILE A 219 -1.13 -0.62 -8.78
C ILE A 219 -0.29 -0.59 -10.04
N PHE A 220 -0.42 -1.57 -10.90
CA PHE A 220 0.08 -1.45 -12.26
C PHE A 220 -1.00 -1.74 -13.30
N VAL A 221 -0.76 -1.21 -14.48
CA VAL A 221 -1.69 -1.16 -15.60
C VAL A 221 -0.93 -1.57 -16.85
N GLU A 222 -1.37 -2.65 -17.49
CA GLU A 222 -0.84 -3.09 -18.77
C GLU A 222 -1.77 -2.65 -19.92
N VAL A 223 -1.16 -2.10 -20.97
CA VAL A 223 -1.85 -1.54 -22.13
C VAL A 223 -1.27 -2.12 -23.41
N ALA A 224 -2.16 -2.62 -24.26
CA ALA A 224 -1.84 -3.02 -25.62
C ALA A 224 -2.27 -1.93 -26.60
N LEU A 225 -1.36 -1.52 -27.48
CA LEU A 225 -1.66 -0.61 -28.58
C LEU A 225 -2.10 -1.45 -29.79
N THR A 226 -3.26 -1.15 -30.36
CA THR A 226 -3.86 -1.93 -31.44
C THR A 226 -4.44 -1.04 -32.53
N ARG A 227 -4.80 -1.68 -33.65
CA ARG A 227 -5.71 -1.11 -34.66
C ARG A 227 -7.11 -1.68 -34.43
N GLY A 228 -8.03 -0.83 -33.99
CA GLY A 228 -9.37 -1.19 -33.56
C GLY A 228 -9.43 -1.91 -32.22
N ILE A 229 -10.66 -2.17 -31.78
CA ILE A 229 -10.97 -2.80 -30.50
C ILE A 229 -10.79 -4.33 -30.62
N PRO A 230 -9.91 -4.96 -29.82
CA PRO A 230 -9.74 -6.40 -29.83
C PRO A 230 -10.92 -7.13 -29.20
N GLY A 231 -11.21 -8.34 -29.68
CA GLY A 231 -12.26 -9.21 -29.13
C GLY A 231 -11.76 -10.38 -28.28
N SER A 232 -10.44 -10.50 -28.03
CA SER A 232 -9.86 -11.61 -27.26
C SER A 232 -8.50 -11.25 -26.68
N VAL A 233 -8.35 -11.42 -25.37
CA VAL A 233 -7.08 -11.19 -24.67
C VAL A 233 -6.04 -12.25 -25.00
N GLN A 234 -6.46 -13.48 -25.32
CA GLN A 234 -5.56 -14.55 -25.77
C GLN A 234 -4.83 -14.17 -27.06
N LYS A 235 -5.50 -13.45 -27.98
CA LYS A 235 -4.85 -12.92 -29.19
C LYS A 235 -3.88 -11.77 -28.90
N LEU A 236 -4.14 -10.98 -27.85
CA LEU A 236 -3.23 -9.92 -27.42
C LEU A 236 -1.95 -10.52 -26.80
N LEU A 237 -2.08 -11.60 -26.04
CA LEU A 237 -0.99 -12.27 -25.34
C LEU A 237 -0.31 -13.37 -26.17
N ALA A 238 -0.78 -13.64 -27.39
CA ALA A 238 -0.22 -14.67 -28.27
C ALA A 238 1.27 -14.42 -28.59
N GLU A 239 2.08 -15.46 -28.47
CA GLU A 239 3.54 -15.38 -28.61
C GLU A 239 4.00 -15.09 -30.05
N ASP A 240 3.21 -15.52 -31.04
CA ASP A 240 3.47 -15.38 -32.47
C ASP A 240 2.89 -14.08 -33.07
N ARG A 241 2.36 -13.17 -32.22
CA ARG A 241 1.87 -11.86 -32.66
C ARG A 241 3.00 -11.05 -33.30
N LYS A 242 2.73 -10.47 -34.47
CA LYS A 242 3.57 -9.40 -35.02
C LYS A 242 3.33 -8.10 -34.25
N ALA A 243 4.39 -7.55 -33.66
CA ALA A 243 4.36 -6.26 -33.02
C ALA A 243 3.98 -5.15 -34.03
N LEU A 244 3.17 -4.21 -33.56
CA LEU A 244 2.80 -3.00 -34.29
C LEU A 244 3.76 -1.85 -33.89
N ALA A 245 4.03 -0.92 -34.80
CA ALA A 245 4.67 0.34 -34.41
C ALA A 245 3.68 1.17 -33.56
N ALA A 246 4.16 1.89 -32.55
CA ALA A 246 3.26 2.65 -31.66
C ALA A 246 2.46 3.72 -32.44
N GLU A 247 3.13 4.45 -33.33
CA GLU A 247 2.56 5.43 -34.27
C GLU A 247 1.52 4.86 -35.25
N ASP A 248 1.46 3.54 -35.43
CA ASP A 248 0.49 2.86 -36.29
C ASP A 248 -0.80 2.47 -35.56
N ALA A 249 -0.85 2.60 -34.23
CA ALA A 249 -2.02 2.25 -33.43
C ALA A 249 -3.10 3.35 -33.48
N ASP A 250 -4.36 2.99 -33.25
CA ASP A 250 -5.47 3.95 -33.09
C ASP A 250 -6.24 3.75 -31.76
N THR A 251 -5.93 2.64 -31.07
CA THR A 251 -6.64 2.16 -29.88
C THR A 251 -5.65 1.76 -28.79
N ALA A 252 -5.87 2.24 -27.57
CA ALA A 252 -5.21 1.78 -26.35
C ALA A 252 -6.15 0.86 -25.56
N VAL A 253 -5.70 -0.36 -25.32
CA VAL A 253 -6.49 -1.43 -24.67
C VAL A 253 -5.89 -1.74 -23.31
N PHE A 254 -6.57 -1.34 -22.25
CA PHE A 254 -6.24 -1.65 -20.86
C PHE A 254 -6.67 -3.09 -20.55
N TYR A 255 -5.75 -4.06 -20.67
CA TYR A 255 -6.07 -5.48 -20.58
C TYR A 255 -5.68 -6.11 -19.22
N SER A 256 -4.91 -5.41 -18.39
CA SER A 256 -4.65 -5.82 -17.01
C SER A 256 -4.54 -4.60 -16.10
N ILE A 257 -5.22 -4.66 -14.95
CA ILE A 257 -5.12 -3.68 -13.87
C ILE A 257 -5.02 -4.47 -12.56
N SER A 258 -3.84 -4.45 -11.95
CA SER A 258 -3.51 -5.29 -10.80
C SER A 258 -3.24 -4.43 -9.56
N ASN A 259 -3.96 -4.69 -8.46
CA ASN A 259 -3.62 -4.16 -7.14
C ASN A 259 -2.60 -5.11 -6.49
N CYS A 260 -1.40 -4.61 -6.27
CA CYS A 260 -0.25 -5.42 -5.88
C CYS A 260 -0.23 -5.78 -4.40
N GLN A 261 -0.88 -4.96 -3.56
CA GLN A 261 -0.74 -5.03 -2.12
C GLN A 261 -2.06 -5.50 -1.48
N ALA A 262 -2.14 -6.79 -1.14
CA ALA A 262 -3.31 -7.34 -0.45
C ALA A 262 -3.62 -6.62 0.88
N GLY A 263 -2.58 -6.15 1.57
CA GLY A 263 -2.72 -5.30 2.76
C GLY A 263 -3.25 -3.89 2.47
N LEU A 264 -3.43 -3.50 1.22
CA LEU A 264 -4.09 -2.24 0.82
C LEU A 264 -5.49 -2.50 0.22
N ALA A 265 -6.03 -3.72 0.37
CA ALA A 265 -7.40 -4.01 -0.03
C ALA A 265 -8.40 -3.05 0.65
N GLY A 266 -9.28 -2.45 -0.15
CA GLY A 266 -10.26 -1.46 0.32
C GLY A 266 -9.73 -0.04 0.49
N ILE A 267 -8.42 0.20 0.32
CA ILE A 267 -7.86 1.56 0.34
C ILE A 267 -8.05 2.20 -1.03
N SER A 268 -8.79 3.30 -1.09
CA SER A 268 -9.04 4.00 -2.34
C SER A 268 -7.85 4.89 -2.72
N PHE A 269 -7.35 4.67 -3.93
CA PHE A 269 -6.35 5.52 -4.59
C PHE A 269 -7.00 6.51 -5.56
N GLY A 270 -8.33 6.61 -5.53
CA GLY A 270 -9.15 7.46 -6.39
C GLY A 270 -9.66 6.80 -7.67
N ASN A 271 -10.72 7.37 -8.23
CA ASN A 271 -11.47 6.81 -9.38
C ASN A 271 -10.91 7.22 -10.75
N SER A 272 -9.68 7.74 -10.83
CA SER A 272 -9.16 8.37 -12.05
C SER A 272 -7.74 7.91 -12.42
N LEU A 273 -7.29 6.79 -11.90
CA LEU A 273 -5.97 6.23 -12.24
C LEU A 273 -5.86 5.92 -13.73
N ILE A 274 -6.87 5.27 -14.30
CA ILE A 274 -6.96 4.96 -15.73
C ILE A 274 -6.98 6.24 -16.56
N LYS A 275 -7.65 7.30 -16.06
CA LYS A 275 -7.72 8.59 -16.74
C LYS A 275 -6.33 9.23 -16.87
N GLN A 276 -5.52 9.18 -15.80
CA GLN A 276 -4.13 9.67 -15.86
C GLN A 276 -3.31 8.92 -16.92
N VAL A 277 -3.42 7.58 -16.95
CA VAL A 277 -2.71 6.77 -17.96
C VAL A 277 -3.20 7.09 -19.38
N ALA A 278 -4.50 7.26 -19.57
CA ALA A 278 -5.07 7.62 -20.87
C ALA A 278 -4.62 9.02 -21.33
N GLU A 279 -4.56 9.99 -20.41
CA GLU A 279 -4.06 11.35 -20.70
C GLU A 279 -2.58 11.33 -21.10
N ASP A 280 -1.74 10.59 -20.36
CA ASP A 280 -0.32 10.45 -20.68
C ASP A 280 -0.10 9.77 -22.04
N LEU A 281 -0.86 8.70 -22.33
CA LEU A 281 -0.82 8.02 -23.63
C LEU A 281 -1.30 8.92 -24.78
N ALA A 282 -2.38 9.68 -24.58
CA ALA A 282 -2.88 10.61 -25.61
C ALA A 282 -1.89 11.74 -25.90
N ALA A 283 -1.14 12.18 -24.90
CA ALA A 283 -0.10 13.19 -25.05
C ALA A 283 1.16 12.64 -25.77
N GLU A 284 1.56 11.40 -25.48
CA GLU A 284 2.69 10.71 -26.13
C GLU A 284 2.37 10.29 -27.57
N LEU A 285 1.17 9.77 -27.81
CA LEU A 285 0.73 9.15 -29.07
C LEU A 285 -0.60 9.77 -29.54
N PRO A 286 -0.55 10.92 -30.24
CA PRO A 286 -1.75 11.66 -30.67
C PRO A 286 -2.66 10.91 -31.65
N ASN A 287 -2.16 9.83 -32.26
CA ASN A 287 -2.89 8.92 -33.13
C ASN A 287 -3.90 8.04 -32.40
N ILE A 288 -3.76 7.87 -31.08
CA ILE A 288 -4.70 7.07 -30.27
C ILE A 288 -5.96 7.88 -29.99
N GLY A 289 -7.06 7.51 -30.66
CA GLY A 289 -8.37 8.13 -30.47
C GLY A 289 -9.32 7.30 -29.59
N THR A 290 -9.02 6.03 -29.37
CA THR A 290 -9.91 5.09 -28.68
C THR A 290 -9.24 4.50 -27.44
N PHE A 291 -9.91 4.54 -26.29
CA PHE A 291 -9.43 3.97 -25.02
C PHE A 291 -10.48 2.99 -24.50
N VAL A 292 -10.11 1.70 -24.34
CA VAL A 292 -11.03 0.63 -23.93
C VAL A 292 -10.37 -0.33 -22.96
N THR A 293 -11.15 -1.04 -22.16
CA THR A 293 -10.68 -2.16 -21.32
C THR A 293 -11.03 -3.50 -21.97
N LEU A 294 -10.24 -4.55 -21.72
CA LEU A 294 -10.57 -5.92 -22.13
C LEU A 294 -10.39 -6.91 -20.98
#